data_AF-A0A355BEW2-F1
#
_entry.id   AF-A0A355BEW2-F1
#
_cell.length_a   1.000
_cell.length_b   1.000
_cell.length_c   1.000
_cell.angle_alpha   90.00
_cell.angle_beta   90.00
_cell.angle_gamma   90.00
#
_symmetry.space_group_name_H-M   'P 1'
#
loop_
_entity.id
_entity.type
_entity.pdbx_description
1 polymer ?
#
loop_
_entity_poly.entity_id
_entity_poly.type
_entity_poly.pdbx_seq_one_letter_code
_entity_poly.pdbx_strand_id
1 'polypeptide(L)'
;MYLWRPQRVIFEPRALEYERGQRLFHLFSNQPGIELATTPSHNRVTGIPGKTAKEAYDEAKRTLVIGVRKISEFATCKPSAHYQLPLATSCPG
;
A
#
# COMPACT_ATOMS: atom_id res chain seq x y z
N MET A 1 0.19 -19.00 13.14
CA MET A 1 0.02 -17.56 12.89
C MET A 1 0.55 -17.30 11.49
N TYR A 2 -0.31 -17.04 10.50
CA TYR A 2 0.14 -16.75 9.14
C TYR A 2 0.44 -15.26 9.00
N LEU A 3 1.66 -14.92 8.58
CA LEU A 3 2.02 -13.56 8.23
C LEU A 3 1.39 -13.20 6.89
N TRP A 4 0.75 -12.03 6.80
CA TRP A 4 0.18 -11.58 5.53
C TRP A 4 1.28 -11.31 4.50
N ARG A 5 1.04 -11.73 3.25
CA ARG A 5 1.92 -11.49 2.11
C ARG A 5 1.08 -10.98 0.93
N PRO A 6 1.44 -9.85 0.31
CA PRO A 6 0.71 -9.34 -0.85
C PRO A 6 0.93 -10.25 -2.07
N GLN A 7 -0.09 -10.33 -2.92
CA GLN A 7 0.06 -10.88 -4.27
C GLN A 7 0.57 -9.82 -5.25
N ARG A 8 0.37 -8.54 -4.91
CA ARG A 8 0.74 -7.40 -5.76
C ARG A 8 1.26 -6.24 -4.92
N VAL A 9 2.30 -5.59 -5.42
CA VAL A 9 2.84 -4.36 -4.83
C VAL A 9 2.88 -3.27 -5.88
N ILE A 10 2.26 -2.14 -5.57
CA ILE A 10 2.14 -0.99 -6.47
C ILE A 10 2.94 0.16 -5.88
N PHE A 11 3.86 0.72 -6.63
CA PHE A 11 4.72 1.82 -6.20
C PHE A 11 4.29 3.15 -6.83
N GLU A 12 4.27 4.21 -6.03
CA GLU A 12 4.44 5.56 -6.58
C GLU A 12 5.90 5.76 -7.01
N PRO A 13 6.18 6.38 -8.17
CA PRO A 13 7.56 6.67 -8.59
C PRO A 13 8.37 7.40 -7.52
N ARG A 14 7.75 8.39 -6.87
CA ARG A 14 8.40 9.17 -5.79
C ARG A 14 8.78 8.34 -4.57
N ALA A 15 8.14 7.19 -4.32
CA ALA A 15 8.52 6.34 -3.20
C ALA A 15 9.94 5.76 -3.39
N LEU A 16 10.38 5.57 -4.63
CA LEU A 16 11.72 5.06 -4.97
C LEU A 16 12.83 6.11 -4.76
N GLU A 17 12.48 7.36 -4.49
CA GLU A 17 13.44 8.41 -4.07
C GLU A 17 13.86 8.24 -2.60
N TYR A 18 13.13 7.44 -1.82
CA TYR A 18 13.40 7.23 -0.38
C TYR A 18 14.05 5.87 -0.15
N GLU A 19 15.00 5.81 0.77
CA GLU A 19 15.73 4.59 1.16
C GLU A 19 14.79 3.41 1.46
N ARG A 20 13.69 3.67 2.20
CA ARG A 20 12.70 2.64 2.52
C ARG A 20 11.99 2.11 1.28
N GLY A 21 11.64 2.97 0.33
CA GLY A 21 10.98 2.56 -0.91
C GLY A 21 11.91 1.73 -1.80
N GLN A 22 13.18 2.13 -1.92
CA GLN A 22 14.19 1.34 -2.64
C GLN A 22 14.37 -0.04 -2.01
N ARG A 23 14.52 -0.11 -0.68
CA ARG A 23 14.64 -1.39 0.05
C ARG A 23 13.44 -2.31 -0.18
N LEU A 24 12.22 -1.76 -0.12
CA LEU A 24 11.00 -2.53 -0.36
C LEU A 24 10.89 -2.99 -1.82
N PHE A 25 11.25 -2.14 -2.77
CA PHE A 25 11.28 -2.50 -4.18
C PHE A 25 12.22 -3.66 -4.44
N HIS A 26 13.46 -3.61 -3.93
CA HIS A 26 14.41 -4.72 -4.04
C HIS A 26 13.91 -5.99 -3.34
N LEU A 27 13.32 -5.86 -2.15
CA LEU A 27 12.76 -6.98 -1.40
C LEU A 27 11.68 -7.72 -2.21
N PHE A 28 10.72 -6.99 -2.76
CA PHE A 28 9.60 -7.60 -3.50
C PHE A 28 9.98 -8.03 -4.91
N SER A 29 10.94 -7.37 -5.56
CA SER A 29 11.46 -7.80 -6.87
C SER A 29 12.14 -9.16 -6.81
N ASN A 30 12.75 -9.50 -5.68
CA ASN A 30 13.43 -10.79 -5.47
C ASN A 30 12.47 -11.90 -5.01
N GLN A 31 11.18 -11.61 -4.84
CA GLN A 31 10.21 -12.57 -4.35
C GLN A 31 9.34 -13.12 -5.48
N PRO A 32 9.40 -14.43 -5.78
CA PRO A 32 8.56 -15.01 -6.81
C PRO A 32 7.08 -14.95 -6.40
N GLY A 33 6.22 -14.71 -7.39
CA GLY A 33 4.76 -14.68 -7.23
C GLY A 33 4.19 -13.34 -6.75
N ILE A 34 5.00 -12.29 -6.67
CA ILE A 34 4.53 -10.92 -6.39
C ILE A 34 4.55 -10.10 -7.68
N GLU A 35 3.38 -9.60 -8.07
CA GLU A 35 3.25 -8.68 -9.20
C GLU A 35 3.70 -7.27 -8.80
N LEU A 36 4.63 -6.68 -9.55
CA LEU A 36 5.04 -5.30 -9.35
C LEU A 36 4.41 -4.39 -10.40
N ALA A 37 3.85 -3.27 -9.94
CA ALA A 37 3.31 -2.25 -10.82
C ALA A 37 3.62 -0.85 -10.28
N THR A 38 3.35 0.17 -11.08
CA THR A 38 3.50 1.58 -10.69
C THR A 38 2.19 2.33 -10.85
N THR A 39 1.93 3.28 -9.96
CA THR A 39 0.78 4.20 -10.04
C THR A 39 1.26 5.65 -9.96
N PRO A 40 0.64 6.60 -10.67
CA PRO A 40 0.97 8.02 -10.47
C PRO A 40 0.59 8.53 -9.06
N SER A 41 -0.37 7.90 -8.38
CA SER A 41 -0.83 8.30 -7.05
C SER A 41 -1.35 7.12 -6.23
N HIS A 42 -0.96 7.04 -4.95
CA HIS A 42 -1.44 6.06 -3.98
C HIS A 42 -2.92 6.28 -3.63
N ASN A 43 -3.45 7.49 -3.85
CA ASN A 43 -4.87 7.79 -3.65
C ASN A 43 -5.75 7.41 -4.85
N ARG A 44 -5.15 7.07 -6.00
CA ARG A 44 -5.88 6.64 -7.20
C ARG A 44 -5.16 5.48 -7.85
N VAL A 45 -5.43 4.29 -7.33
CA VAL A 45 -4.89 3.03 -7.84
C VAL A 45 -5.88 2.44 -8.83
N THR A 46 -5.42 2.19 -10.05
CA THR A 46 -6.21 1.56 -11.12
C THR A 46 -5.55 0.26 -11.56
N GLY A 47 -6.32 -0.64 -12.18
CA GLY A 47 -5.79 -1.89 -12.72
C GLY A 47 -5.71 -3.05 -11.73
N ILE A 48 -6.37 -2.94 -10.56
CA ILE A 48 -6.63 -4.11 -9.70
C ILE A 48 -7.66 -5.00 -10.41
N PRO A 49 -7.39 -6.32 -10.56
CA PRO A 49 -8.31 -7.23 -11.23
C PRO A 49 -9.59 -7.48 -10.41
N GLY A 50 -10.63 -7.94 -11.07
CA GLY A 50 -11.93 -8.25 -10.47
C GLY A 50 -13.06 -7.80 -11.39
N LYS A 51 -13.97 -8.72 -11.73
CA LYS A 51 -15.12 -8.43 -12.60
C LYS A 51 -16.32 -7.93 -11.79
N THR A 52 -16.39 -8.33 -10.53
CA THR A 52 -17.41 -7.88 -9.57
C THR A 52 -16.80 -6.99 -8.49
N ALA A 53 -17.64 -6.18 -7.83
CA ALA A 53 -17.19 -5.34 -6.72
C ALA A 53 -16.59 -6.16 -5.57
N LYS A 54 -17.11 -7.37 -5.32
CA LYS A 54 -16.59 -8.30 -4.31
C LYS A 54 -15.19 -8.79 -4.69
N GLU A 55 -15.02 -9.26 -5.92
CA GLU A 55 -13.71 -9.71 -6.41
C GLU A 55 -12.68 -8.60 -6.38
N ALA A 56 -13.04 -7.39 -6.83
CA ALA A 56 -12.15 -6.23 -6.81
C ALA A 56 -11.76 -5.84 -5.37
N TYR A 57 -12.69 -5.95 -4.42
CA TYR A 57 -12.40 -5.74 -3.00
C TYR A 57 -11.41 -6.78 -2.45
N ASP A 58 -11.63 -8.06 -2.74
CA ASP A 58 -10.77 -9.16 -2.30
C ASP A 58 -9.34 -9.02 -2.89
N GLU A 59 -9.24 -8.63 -4.16
CA GLU A 59 -7.96 -8.35 -4.83
C GLU A 59 -7.26 -7.10 -4.28
N ALA A 60 -8.03 -6.07 -3.90
CA ALA A 60 -7.48 -4.90 -3.23
C ALA A 60 -6.88 -5.24 -1.86
N LYS A 61 -7.52 -6.14 -1.08
CA LYS A 61 -7.00 -6.62 0.21
C LYS A 61 -5.71 -7.45 0.08
N ARG A 62 -5.41 -7.95 -1.10
CA ARG A 62 -4.17 -8.67 -1.44
C ARG A 62 -3.12 -7.78 -2.11
N THR A 63 -3.40 -6.49 -2.25
CA THR A 63 -2.52 -5.52 -2.91
C THR A 63 -1.92 -4.56 -1.87
N LEU A 64 -0.60 -4.41 -1.88
CA LEU A 64 0.12 -3.40 -1.12
C LEU A 64 0.42 -2.20 -2.01
N VAL A 65 0.23 -0.98 -1.50
CA VAL A 65 0.57 0.25 -2.23
C VAL A 65 1.61 1.02 -1.41
N ILE A 66 2.75 1.32 -2.03
CA ILE A 66 3.85 2.06 -1.43
C ILE A 66 3.87 3.47 -2.03
N GLY A 67 3.56 4.45 -1.20
CA GLY A 67 3.48 5.85 -1.60
C GLY A 67 4.15 6.81 -0.62
N VAL A 68 4.19 8.08 -1.01
CA VAL A 68 4.71 9.18 -0.20
C VAL A 68 3.55 10.02 0.31
N ARG A 69 3.39 10.08 1.62
CA ARG A 69 2.40 10.95 2.25
C ARG A 69 2.79 12.42 2.00
N LYS A 70 1.83 13.21 1.48
CA LYS A 70 2.02 14.64 1.19
C LYS A 70 1.43 15.59 2.24
N ILE A 71 0.50 15.11 3.08
CA ILE A 71 -0.23 15.94 4.05
C ILE A 71 0.56 15.99 5.37
N SER A 72 0.87 17.19 5.84
CA SER A 72 1.59 17.47 7.09
C SER A 72 0.71 17.35 8.33
N GLU A 73 -0.58 17.68 8.23
CA GLU A 73 -1.51 17.68 9.36
C GLU A 73 -1.87 16.26 9.82
N PHE A 74 -1.94 16.07 11.13
CA PHE A 74 -2.36 14.82 11.75
C PHE A 74 -3.81 14.91 12.20
N ALA A 75 -4.61 13.89 11.88
CA ALA A 75 -6.00 13.81 12.32
C ALA A 75 -6.08 13.57 13.84
N THR A 76 -7.15 14.03 14.49
CA THR A 76 -7.39 13.77 15.91
C THR A 76 -7.84 12.32 16.14
N CYS A 77 -7.52 11.73 17.29
CA CYS A 77 -7.80 10.33 17.61
C CYS A 77 -8.46 10.15 18.99
N LYS A 78 -9.29 11.12 19.40
CA LYS A 78 -9.96 11.06 20.71
C LYS A 78 -11.03 9.95 20.72
N PRO A 79 -11.22 9.23 21.84
CA PRO A 79 -10.57 9.43 23.15
C PRO A 79 -9.22 8.71 23.31
N SER A 80 -8.77 7.94 22.32
CA SER A 80 -7.57 7.11 22.43
C SER A 80 -6.28 7.90 22.51
N ALA A 81 -6.13 8.94 21.68
CA ALA A 81 -4.94 9.77 21.62
C ALA A 81 -5.26 11.18 21.10
N HIS A 82 -4.31 12.10 21.23
CA HIS A 82 -4.46 13.45 20.68
C HIS A 82 -4.49 13.44 19.14
N TYR A 83 -3.59 12.68 18.52
CA TYR A 83 -3.41 12.64 17.07
C TYR A 83 -3.12 11.22 16.58
N GLN A 84 -3.49 10.94 15.32
CA GLN A 84 -3.17 9.71 14.60
C GLN A 84 -1.87 9.90 13.82
N LEU A 85 -0.82 9.17 14.19
CA LEU A 85 0.40 9.08 13.38
C LEU A 85 0.13 8.17 12.17
N PRO A 86 0.13 8.69 10.94
CA PRO A 86 -0.42 7.99 9.79
C PRO A 86 0.69 7.27 9.01
N LEU A 87 1.13 6.15 9.58
CA LEU A 87 2.20 5.31 9.00
C LEU A 87 1.69 4.37 7.89
N ALA A 88 0.45 3.93 8.01
CA ALA A 88 -0.21 3.02 7.07
C ALA A 88 -1.71 3.32 7.02
N THR A 89 -2.40 2.79 6.02
CA THR A 89 -3.85 2.92 5.86
C THR A 89 -4.41 1.59 5.37
N SER A 90 -5.61 1.22 5.83
CA SER A 90 -6.25 -0.08 5.57
C SER A 90 -5.60 -1.28 6.31
N CYS A 91 -6.20 -2.45 6.13
CA CYS A 91 -5.78 -3.74 6.65
C CYS A 91 -6.06 -4.85 5.63
N PRO A 92 -5.36 -6.00 5.70
CA PRO A 92 -5.54 -7.12 4.78
C PRO A 92 -6.74 -8.05 5.09
N GLY A 93 -7.58 -7.68 6.06
CA GLY A 93 -8.69 -8.51 6.56
C GLY A 93 -9.82 -8.74 5.55
#